data_AF-A0AAE1KPV4-F1
#
_entry.id   AF-A0AAE1KPV4-F1
#
_cell.length_a   1.000
_cell.length_b   1.000
_cell.length_c   1.000
_cell.angle_alpha   90.00
_cell.angle_beta   90.00
_cell.angle_gamma   90.00
#
_symmetry.space_group_name_H-M   'P 1'
#
loop_
_entity.id
_entity.type
_entity.pdbx_description
1 polymer ?
#
loop_
_entity_poly.entity_id
_entity_poly.type
_entity_poly.pdbx_seq_one_letter_code
_entity_poly.pdbx_strand_id
1 'polypeptide(L)'
;MGEKSNSSERWLTAHHDPLASLYTFGSCMALADLHGDGDSKLIIADLGTGAYNMKLKVYKGTNLMSKNTLIDLPTGVITFHMDTTEPRVPAVAVSSGSYIYIYKNLRPYFKH
;
A
#
# COMPACT_ATOMS: atom_id res chain seq x y z
N MET A 1 44.83 -14.57 20.25
CA MET A 1 44.12 -13.27 20.27
C MET A 1 42.95 -13.44 19.33
N GLY A 2 41.75 -13.71 19.88
CA GLY A 2 40.61 -14.20 19.09
C GLY A 2 39.87 -13.08 18.37
N GLU A 3 39.67 -13.25 17.06
CA GLU A 3 38.70 -12.47 16.30
C GLU A 3 37.29 -12.81 16.79
N LYS A 4 36.59 -11.80 17.34
CA LYS A 4 35.14 -11.89 17.53
C LYS A 4 34.49 -11.76 16.17
N SER A 5 33.91 -12.85 15.65
CA SER A 5 32.97 -12.75 14.53
C SER A 5 31.77 -11.92 15.03
N ASN A 6 31.67 -10.69 14.53
CA ASN A 6 30.51 -9.86 14.79
C ASN A 6 29.32 -10.58 14.14
N SER A 7 28.28 -10.90 14.92
CA SER A 7 27.11 -11.65 14.47
C SER A 7 26.56 -11.03 13.19
N SER A 8 26.75 -11.74 12.08
CA SER A 8 26.49 -11.29 10.72
C SER A 8 25.04 -10.81 10.57
N GLU A 9 24.87 -9.53 10.25
CA GLU A 9 23.58 -8.98 9.86
C GLU A 9 23.03 -9.80 8.69
N ARG A 10 21.86 -10.42 8.88
CA ARG A 10 21.19 -11.24 7.84
C ARG A 10 20.35 -10.41 6.88
N TRP A 11 20.24 -9.11 7.11
CA TRP A 11 19.41 -8.19 6.34
C TRP A 11 20.24 -7.48 5.28
N LEU A 12 19.70 -7.38 4.08
CA LEU A 12 20.23 -6.52 3.04
C LEU A 12 19.39 -5.23 2.97
N THR A 13 20.04 -4.08 3.08
CA THR A 13 19.38 -2.79 2.87
C THR A 13 19.09 -2.59 1.39
N ALA A 14 17.86 -2.90 0.96
CA ALA A 14 17.46 -2.77 -0.45
C ALA A 14 17.26 -1.31 -0.88
N HIS A 15 16.66 -0.48 -0.02
CA HIS A 15 16.40 0.93 -0.30
C HIS A 15 16.14 1.70 0.99
N HIS A 16 16.52 2.98 1.03
CA HIS A 16 16.28 3.88 2.15
C HIS A 16 15.95 5.28 1.63
N ASP A 17 14.71 5.72 1.84
CA ASP A 17 14.22 7.05 1.46
C ASP A 17 13.60 7.76 2.68
N PRO A 18 14.39 8.57 3.41
CA PRO A 18 13.90 9.33 4.55
C PRO A 18 12.98 10.50 4.17
N LEU A 19 12.87 10.86 2.88
CA LEU A 19 12.08 11.99 2.40
C LEU A 19 10.68 11.58 1.90
N ALA A 20 10.40 10.27 1.82
CA ALA A 20 9.12 9.71 1.33
C ALA A 20 7.89 10.24 2.08
N SER A 21 8.04 10.67 3.34
CA SER A 21 6.99 11.30 4.16
C SER A 21 5.69 10.49 4.17
N LEU A 22 5.78 9.22 4.59
CA LEU A 22 4.66 8.29 4.68
C LEU A 22 4.20 8.19 6.14
N TYR A 23 2.95 8.58 6.41
CA TYR A 23 2.34 8.48 7.73
C TYR A 23 1.27 7.38 7.67
N THR A 24 1.60 6.18 8.13
CA THR A 24 0.71 5.01 8.01
C THR A 24 0.89 4.02 9.16
N PHE A 25 -0.04 3.08 9.27
CA PHE A 25 0.03 1.92 10.16
C PHE A 25 0.10 0.65 9.35
N GLY A 26 0.56 -0.46 9.96
CA GLY A 26 0.62 -1.76 9.27
C GLY A 26 -0.74 -2.23 8.71
N SER A 27 -1.85 -1.89 9.37
CA SER A 27 -3.21 -2.19 8.88
C SER A 27 -3.61 -1.39 7.63
N CYS A 28 -2.94 -0.27 7.35
CA CYS A 28 -3.18 0.60 6.21
C CYS A 28 -2.22 0.33 5.05
N MET A 29 -1.57 -0.83 5.06
CA MET A 29 -0.64 -1.28 4.03
C MET A 29 -1.08 -2.63 3.46
N ALA A 30 -0.91 -2.81 2.15
CA ALA A 30 -1.11 -4.08 1.49
C ALA A 30 -0.11 -4.27 0.35
N LEU A 31 0.15 -5.52 -0.02
CA LEU A 31 0.96 -5.90 -1.18
C LEU A 31 0.09 -6.75 -2.12
N ALA A 32 0.03 -6.36 -3.39
CA ALA A 32 -0.69 -7.13 -4.40
C ALA A 32 -0.22 -6.81 -5.82
N ASP A 33 -0.30 -7.80 -6.70
CA ASP A 33 -0.17 -7.59 -8.13
C ASP A 33 -1.46 -6.99 -8.69
N LEU A 34 -1.50 -5.66 -8.79
CA LEU A 34 -2.69 -4.92 -9.26
C LEU A 34 -2.89 -4.97 -10.78
N HIS A 35 -1.95 -5.55 -11.55
CA HIS A 35 -2.02 -5.61 -13.02
C HIS A 35 -2.05 -7.04 -13.57
N GLY A 36 -1.80 -8.05 -12.75
CA GLY A 36 -1.69 -9.44 -13.18
C GLY A 36 -0.42 -9.71 -13.98
N ASP A 37 0.62 -8.87 -13.85
CA ASP A 37 1.88 -8.96 -14.59
C ASP A 37 3.00 -9.65 -13.79
N GLY A 38 2.71 -10.16 -12.60
CA GLY A 38 3.66 -10.74 -11.66
C GLY A 38 4.40 -9.70 -10.81
N ASP A 39 4.16 -8.40 -11.00
CA ASP A 39 4.86 -7.32 -10.29
C ASP A 39 3.99 -6.70 -9.18
N SER A 40 4.23 -7.18 -7.96
CA SER A 40 3.53 -6.71 -6.76
C SER A 40 3.77 -5.23 -6.48
N LYS A 41 2.68 -4.51 -6.26
CA LYS A 41 2.66 -3.10 -5.87
C LYS A 41 2.51 -3.00 -4.36
N LEU A 42 3.20 -2.03 -3.75
CA LEU A 42 2.96 -1.66 -2.36
C LEU A 42 1.85 -0.59 -2.32
N ILE A 43 0.74 -0.92 -1.67
CA ILE A 43 -0.40 -0.04 -1.46
C ILE A 43 -0.33 0.51 -0.05
N ILE A 44 -0.48 1.83 0.10
CA ILE A 44 -0.42 2.53 1.38
C ILE A 44 -1.56 3.53 1.44
N ALA A 45 -2.44 3.41 2.43
CA ALA A 45 -3.32 4.50 2.82
C ALA A 45 -2.55 5.41 3.79
N ASP A 46 -2.13 6.56 3.27
CA ASP A 46 -1.45 7.61 3.99
C ASP A 46 -2.47 8.47 4.73
N LEU A 47 -2.26 8.62 6.03
CA LEU A 47 -3.11 9.41 6.92
C LEU A 47 -2.92 10.91 6.72
N GLY A 48 -1.87 11.34 6.01
CA GLY A 48 -1.57 12.76 5.86
C GLY A 48 -1.34 13.41 7.22
N THR A 49 -2.15 14.42 7.56
CA THR A 49 -2.10 15.07 8.89
C THR A 49 -3.09 14.49 9.89
N GLY A 50 -3.86 13.46 9.50
CA GLY A 50 -4.98 12.93 10.26
C GLY A 50 -6.29 13.70 10.08
N ALA A 51 -6.24 14.93 9.56
CA ALA A 51 -7.41 15.76 9.29
C ALA A 51 -7.54 16.14 7.80
N TYR A 52 -6.43 16.23 7.07
CA TYR A 52 -6.41 16.60 5.66
C TYR A 52 -5.26 15.90 4.91
N ASN A 53 -5.33 15.92 3.57
CA ASN A 53 -4.33 15.31 2.68
C ASN A 53 -4.14 13.79 2.79
N MET A 54 -5.17 13.05 3.19
CA MET A 54 -5.14 11.58 3.17
C MET A 54 -5.12 11.07 1.73
N LYS A 55 -4.26 10.09 1.45
CA LYS A 55 -4.03 9.59 0.09
C LYS A 55 -3.82 8.09 0.06
N LEU A 56 -4.45 7.42 -0.89
CA LEU A 56 -4.06 6.07 -1.29
C LEU A 56 -2.88 6.20 -2.25
N LYS A 57 -1.69 5.86 -1.77
CA LYS A 57 -0.44 5.85 -2.54
C LYS A 57 -0.16 4.42 -2.99
N VAL A 58 0.28 4.25 -4.24
CA VAL A 58 0.73 2.96 -4.75
C VAL A 58 2.13 3.10 -5.30
N TYR A 59 3.03 2.21 -4.88
CA TYR A 59 4.42 2.16 -5.29
C TYR A 59 4.68 0.93 -6.18
N LYS A 60 5.52 1.12 -7.20
CA LYS A 60 6.10 0.07 -8.04
C LYS A 60 7.63 0.14 -7.86
N GLY A 61 8.19 -0.88 -7.22
CA GLY A 61 9.57 -0.81 -6.72
C GLY A 61 9.74 0.37 -5.76
N THR A 62 10.73 1.23 -6.02
CA THR A 62 11.00 2.44 -5.22
C THR A 62 10.26 3.68 -5.71
N ASN A 63 9.52 3.58 -6.83
CA ASN A 63 8.84 4.71 -7.42
C ASN A 63 7.36 4.74 -7.04
N LEU A 64 6.87 5.94 -6.75
CA LEU A 64 5.45 6.18 -6.59
C LEU A 64 4.75 6.11 -7.96
N MET A 65 3.86 5.14 -8.12
CA MET A 65 3.11 4.90 -9.35
C MET A 65 1.81 5.70 -9.41
N SER A 66 1.04 5.75 -8.32
CA SER A 66 -0.24 6.47 -8.30
C SER A 66 -0.59 7.04 -6.93
N LYS A 67 -1.48 8.03 -6.94
CA LYS A 67 -2.02 8.71 -5.77
C LYS A 67 -3.50 9.03 -5.99
N ASN A 68 -4.35 8.60 -5.08
CA ASN A 68 -5.77 8.97 -5.07
C ASN A 68 -6.10 9.63 -3.73
N THR A 69 -6.83 10.75 -3.76
CA THR A 69 -7.28 11.41 -2.53
C THR A 69 -8.29 10.51 -1.80
N LEU A 70 -8.09 10.35 -0.50
CA LEU A 70 -9.06 9.72 0.39
C LEU A 70 -9.94 10.80 1.01
N ILE A 71 -11.20 10.47 1.24
CA ILE A 71 -12.20 11.42 1.74
C ILE A 71 -12.04 11.65 3.25
N ASP A 72 -11.64 10.61 3.99
CA ASP A 72 -11.56 10.61 5.45
C ASP A 72 -10.36 9.76 5.91
N LEU A 73 -10.13 9.68 7.22
CA LEU A 73 -9.02 8.96 7.83
C LEU A 73 -9.13 7.45 7.53
N PRO A 74 -8.11 6.82 6.92
CA PRO A 74 -8.13 5.39 6.68
C PRO A 74 -7.86 4.61 7.97
N THR A 75 -8.64 3.56 8.19
CA THR A 75 -8.48 2.63 9.34
C THR A 75 -7.89 1.28 8.92
N GLY A 76 -7.99 0.93 7.64
CA GLY A 76 -7.38 -0.28 7.09
C GLY A 76 -7.48 -0.39 5.57
N VAL A 77 -6.55 -1.15 5.01
CA VAL A 77 -6.46 -1.47 3.57
C VAL A 77 -6.34 -2.97 3.38
N ILE A 78 -7.16 -3.53 2.49
CA ILE A 78 -7.01 -4.92 2.04
C ILE A 78 -7.09 -5.00 0.52
N THR A 79 -6.57 -6.09 -0.02
CA THR A 79 -6.71 -6.45 -1.43
C THR A 79 -7.48 -7.75 -1.54
N PHE A 80 -8.38 -7.84 -2.53
CA PHE A 80 -9.24 -9.00 -2.71
C PHE A 80 -9.66 -9.16 -4.18
N HIS A 81 -9.92 -10.39 -4.60
CA HIS A 81 -10.42 -10.68 -5.93
C HIS A 81 -11.95 -10.57 -5.92
N MET A 82 -12.50 -9.71 -6.77
CA MET A 82 -13.95 -9.48 -6.82
C MET A 82 -14.72 -10.58 -7.55
N ASP A 83 -14.05 -11.28 -8.47
CA ASP A 83 -14.61 -12.36 -9.26
C ASP A 83 -13.52 -13.40 -9.61
N THR A 84 -13.92 -14.45 -10.32
CA THR A 84 -13.03 -15.54 -10.75
C THR A 84 -12.60 -15.42 -12.21
N THR A 85 -12.82 -14.26 -12.86
CA THR A 85 -12.51 -14.07 -14.29
C THR A 85 -11.03 -13.81 -14.51
N GLU A 86 -10.48 -14.38 -15.57
CA GLU A 86 -9.07 -14.21 -15.93
C GLU A 86 -8.87 -13.00 -16.87
N PRO A 87 -7.84 -12.17 -16.67
CA PRO A 87 -6.84 -12.23 -15.59
C PRO A 87 -7.39 -11.72 -14.24
N ARG A 88 -7.11 -12.46 -13.17
CA ARG A 88 -7.56 -12.09 -11.81
C ARG A 88 -6.73 -10.95 -11.24
N VAL A 89 -7.14 -9.71 -11.53
CA VAL A 89 -6.58 -8.52 -10.88
C VAL A 89 -7.36 -8.18 -9.61
N PRO A 90 -6.70 -8.07 -8.44
CA PRO A 90 -7.37 -7.74 -7.19
C PRO A 90 -7.82 -6.27 -7.18
N ALA A 91 -8.95 -6.02 -6.52
CA ALA A 91 -9.36 -4.69 -6.12
C ALA A 91 -8.73 -4.31 -4.77
N VAL A 92 -8.68 -3.00 -4.50
CA VAL A 92 -8.24 -2.46 -3.22
C VAL A 92 -9.48 -1.97 -2.47
N ALA A 93 -9.69 -2.43 -1.24
CA ALA A 93 -10.66 -1.85 -0.32
C ALA A 93 -9.95 -0.97 0.71
N VAL A 94 -10.44 0.25 0.89
CA VAL A 94 -9.98 1.17 1.94
C VAL A 94 -11.15 1.44 2.87
N SER A 95 -11.02 1.03 4.13
CA SER A 95 -11.97 1.40 5.19
C SER A 95 -11.62 2.77 5.73
N SER A 96 -12.61 3.65 5.82
CA SER A 96 -12.44 5.02 6.28
C SER A 96 -13.76 5.61 6.78
N GLY A 97 -13.77 6.09 8.02
CA GLY A 97 -14.99 6.47 8.72
C GLY A 97 -15.97 5.29 8.80
N SER A 98 -17.22 5.52 8.40
CA SER A 98 -18.27 4.49 8.31
C SER A 98 -18.37 3.84 6.92
N TYR A 99 -17.37 4.02 6.05
CA TYR A 99 -17.46 3.62 4.65
C TYR A 99 -16.31 2.70 4.24
N ILE A 100 -16.55 1.90 3.21
CA ILE A 100 -15.53 1.14 2.50
C ILE A 100 -15.49 1.61 1.05
N TYR A 101 -14.33 2.11 0.63
CA TYR A 101 -14.07 2.57 -0.72
C TYR A 101 -13.36 1.48 -1.52
N ILE A 102 -13.98 1.06 -2.61
CA ILE A 102 -13.41 0.03 -3.50
C ILE A 102 -12.78 0.70 -4.70
N TYR A 103 -11.51 0.36 -4.98
CA TYR A 103 -10.76 0.80 -6.14
C TYR A 103 -10.46 -0.40 -7.05
N LYS A 104 -10.90 -0.32 -8.31
CA LYS A 104 -10.55 -1.28 -9.36
C LYS A 104 -9.63 -0.58 -10.35
N ASN A 105 -8.49 -1.21 -10.68
CA ASN A 105 -7.49 -0.61 -11.57
C ASN A 105 -7.08 0.81 -11.13
N LEU A 106 -6.94 1.02 -9.81
CA LEU A 106 -6.56 2.30 -9.19
C LEU A 106 -7.57 3.44 -9.40
N ARG A 107 -8.80 3.13 -9.81
CA ARG A 107 -9.89 4.08 -9.98
C ARG A 107 -11.01 3.79 -8.98
N PRO A 108 -11.66 4.81 -8.40
CA PRO A 108 -12.84 4.61 -7.57
C PRO A 108 -13.90 3.81 -8.33
N TYR A 109 -14.42 2.75 -7.72
CA TYR A 109 -15.39 1.84 -8.32
C TYR A 109 -16.71 1.83 -7.54
N PHE A 110 -16.64 1.71 -6.21
CA PHE A 110 -17.83 1.60 -5.36
C PHE A 110 -17.61 2.22 -3.97
N LYS A 111 -18.72 2.63 -3.35
CA LYS A 111 -18.76 3.09 -1.95
C LYS A 111 -19.86 2.31 -1.23
N HIS A 112 -19.53 1.69 -0.10
CA HIS A 112 -20.47 1.02 0.80
C HIS A 112 -20.48 1.72 2.15
#